data_AF-A0A7J8V4A8-F1
#
_entry.id   AF-A0A7J8V4A8-F1
#
_cell.length_a   1.000
_cell.length_b   1.000
_cell.length_c   1.000
_cell.angle_alpha   90.00
_cell.angle_beta   90.00
_cell.angle_gamma   90.00
#
_symmetry.space_group_name_H-M   'P 1'
#
loop_
_entity.id
_entity.type
_entity.pdbx_description
1 polymer ?
#
loop_
_entity_poly.entity_id
_entity_poly.type
_entity_poly.pdbx_seq_one_letter_code
_entity_poly.pdbx_strand_id
1 'polypeptide(L)'
;MDPEAARTARESLDLAFHMSNILDTGLDRHTLSVLIALCDLGLNPEALAAVVKELQREPPPSTPLSSSSSQRLVLPNEVCKVLIVHAG
;
A
#
# COMPACT_ATOMS: atom_id res chain seq x y z
N MET A 1 -23.25 -14.15 -6.27
CA MET A 1 -22.74 -13.05 -5.43
C MET A 1 -23.94 -12.21 -5.07
N ASP A 2 -24.32 -12.20 -3.80
CA ASP A 2 -25.47 -11.44 -3.33
C ASP A 2 -25.10 -9.93 -3.34
N PRO A 3 -25.85 -9.09 -4.08
CA PRO A 3 -25.51 -7.68 -4.24
C PRO A 3 -25.73 -6.87 -2.96
N GLU A 4 -26.50 -7.38 -2.01
CA GLU A 4 -26.77 -6.74 -0.72
C GLU A 4 -25.59 -6.93 0.23
N ALA A 5 -25.05 -8.15 0.30
CA ALA A 5 -23.85 -8.44 1.08
C ALA A 5 -22.65 -7.54 0.71
N ALA A 6 -22.45 -7.28 -0.58
CA ALA A 6 -21.39 -6.39 -1.06
C ALA A 6 -21.61 -4.92 -0.65
N ARG A 7 -22.87 -4.47 -0.58
CA ARG A 7 -23.22 -3.13 -0.10
C ARG A 7 -22.96 -3.00 1.39
N THR A 8 -23.46 -3.97 2.18
CA THR A 8 -23.26 -4.00 3.63
C THR A 8 -21.78 -4.01 4.00
N ALA A 9 -20.96 -4.81 3.32
CA ALA A 9 -19.51 -4.83 3.57
C ALA A 9 -18.86 -3.46 3.31
N ARG A 10 -19.31 -2.75 2.27
CA ARG A 10 -18.77 -1.42 1.93
C ARG A 10 -19.21 -0.35 2.92
N GLU A 11 -20.45 -0.43 3.42
CA GLU A 11 -20.97 0.46 4.46
C GLU A 11 -20.28 0.22 5.80
N SER A 12 -20.05 -1.04 6.19
CA SER A 12 -19.27 -1.38 7.38
C SER A 12 -17.85 -0.82 7.30
N LEU A 13 -17.21 -0.93 6.14
CA LEU A 13 -15.86 -0.38 5.95
C LEU A 13 -15.83 1.16 5.99
N ASP A 14 -16.83 1.82 5.42
CA ASP A 14 -16.95 3.29 5.47
C ASP A 14 -17.12 3.78 6.91
N LEU A 15 -17.99 3.11 7.69
CA LEU A 15 -18.17 3.42 9.11
C LEU A 15 -16.87 3.20 9.90
N ALA A 16 -16.17 2.09 9.67
CA ALA A 16 -14.90 1.80 10.31
C ALA A 16 -13.82 2.86 9.99
N PHE A 17 -13.77 3.33 8.75
CA PHE A 17 -12.89 4.43 8.35
C PHE A 17 -13.26 5.76 9.00
N HIS A 18 -14.56 6.04 9.16
CA HIS A 18 -14.98 7.25 9.85
C HIS A 18 -14.56 7.22 11.33
N MET A 19 -14.71 6.06 12.00
CA MET A 19 -14.22 5.87 13.37
C MET A 19 -12.68 6.03 13.45
N SER A 20 -11.93 5.49 12.50
CA SER A 20 -10.47 5.58 12.47
C SER A 20 -9.96 7.01 12.27
N ASN A 21 -10.72 7.84 11.55
CA ASN A 21 -10.44 9.26 11.34
C ASN A 21 -10.75 10.09 12.60
N ILE A 22 -11.84 9.78 13.30
CA ILE A 22 -12.16 10.45 14.58
C ILE A 22 -11.06 10.18 15.63
N LEU A 23 -10.49 8.98 15.62
CA LEU A 23 -9.40 8.57 16.51
C LEU A 23 -8.01 8.99 16.01
N ASP A 24 -7.92 9.71 14.89
CA ASP A 24 -6.67 10.19 14.28
C ASP A 24 -5.61 9.07 14.11
N THR A 25 -6.04 7.89 13.66
CA THR A 25 -5.16 6.72 13.51
C THR A 25 -4.20 6.82 12.32
N GLY A 26 -4.43 7.77 11.39
CA GLY A 26 -3.63 7.95 10.18
C GLY A 26 -3.79 6.84 9.13
N LEU A 27 -4.78 5.95 9.27
CA LEU A 27 -4.98 4.83 8.36
C LEU A 27 -5.79 5.21 7.12
N ASP A 28 -5.27 4.87 5.94
CA ASP A 28 -6.00 4.99 4.68
C ASP A 28 -7.09 3.91 4.56
N ARG A 29 -8.12 4.20 3.78
CA ARG A 29 -9.24 3.31 3.51
C ARG A 29 -8.80 1.96 2.92
N HIS A 30 -7.75 1.95 2.10
CA HIS A 30 -7.18 0.72 1.56
C HIS A 30 -6.49 -0.10 2.66
N THR A 31 -5.66 0.54 3.47
CA THR A 31 -4.96 -0.12 4.60
C THR A 31 -5.98 -0.73 5.55
N LEU A 32 -7.00 0.04 5.96
CA LEU A 32 -8.06 -0.44 6.84
C LEU A 32 -8.82 -1.66 6.27
N SER A 33 -9.07 -1.68 4.95
CA SER A 33 -9.64 -2.85 4.27
C SER A 33 -8.78 -4.10 4.42
N VAL A 34 -7.47 -3.97 4.24
CA VAL A 34 -6.52 -5.08 4.37
C VAL A 34 -6.46 -5.55 5.81
N LEU A 35 -6.42 -4.62 6.78
CA LEU A 35 -6.38 -4.96 8.20
C LEU A 35 -7.63 -5.74 8.65
N ILE A 36 -8.81 -5.38 8.15
CA ILE A 36 -10.06 -6.12 8.43
C ILE A 36 -9.97 -7.54 7.86
N ALA A 37 -9.51 -7.72 6.63
CA ALA A 37 -9.35 -9.04 6.03
C ALA A 37 -8.31 -9.91 6.78
N LEU A 38 -7.24 -9.29 7.26
CA LEU A 38 -6.24 -9.95 8.10
C LEU A 38 -6.81 -10.35 9.47
N CYS A 39 -7.67 -9.52 10.05
CA CYS A 39 -8.36 -9.83 11.29
C CYS A 39 -9.39 -10.96 11.11
N ASP A 40 -10.07 -11.03 9.97
CA ASP A 40 -11.03 -12.09 9.62
C ASP A 40 -10.36 -13.48 9.55
N LEU A 41 -9.07 -13.51 9.17
CA LEU A 41 -8.22 -14.70 9.20
C LEU A 41 -7.79 -15.13 10.63
N GLY A 42 -8.22 -14.41 11.66
CA GLY A 42 -7.91 -14.71 13.07
C GLY A 42 -6.59 -14.14 13.57
N LEU A 43 -6.01 -13.16 12.86
CA LEU A 43 -4.80 -12.49 13.34
C LEU A 43 -5.11 -11.54 14.49
N ASN A 44 -4.19 -11.45 15.45
CA ASN A 44 -4.34 -10.56 16.60
C ASN A 44 -4.25 -9.08 16.16
N PRO A 45 -5.29 -8.25 16.38
CA PRO A 45 -5.28 -6.84 16.02
C PRO A 45 -4.19 -6.04 16.75
N GLU A 46 -3.81 -6.41 17.98
CA GLU A 46 -2.74 -5.73 18.71
C GLU A 46 -1.37 -5.92 18.05
N ALA A 47 -1.07 -7.14 17.58
CA ALA A 47 0.16 -7.43 16.86
C ALA A 47 0.19 -6.69 15.51
N LEU A 48 -0.95 -6.66 14.81
CA LEU A 48 -1.09 -5.99 13.54
C LEU A 48 -0.90 -4.46 13.67
N ALA A 49 -1.42 -3.85 14.74
CA ALA A 49 -1.22 -2.43 15.03
C ALA A 49 0.27 -2.09 15.25
N ALA A 50 1.03 -2.97 15.91
CA ALA A 50 2.47 -2.78 16.09
C ALA A 50 3.21 -2.79 14.74
N VAL A 51 2.88 -3.75 13.86
CA VAL A 51 3.46 -3.84 12.52
C VAL A 51 3.12 -2.60 11.69
N VAL A 52 1.86 -2.15 11.71
CA VAL A 52 1.43 -0.95 10.97
C VAL A 52 2.11 0.33 11.46
N LYS A 53 2.41 0.44 12.77
CA LYS A 53 3.18 1.56 13.32
C LYS A 53 4.63 1.53 12.88
N GLU A 54 5.28 0.37 12.86
CA GLU A 54 6.66 0.26 12.38
C GLU A 54 6.75 0.52 10.87
N LEU A 55 5.81 0.00 10.07
CA LEU A 55 5.77 0.23 8.61
C LEU A 55 5.54 1.69 8.23
N GLN A 56 4.79 2.47 9.03
CA GLN A 56 4.64 3.91 8.83
C GLN A 56 5.87 4.71 9.27
N ARG A 57 6.72 4.12 10.10
CA ARG A 57 7.95 4.73 10.61
C ARG A 57 9.10 4.58 9.62
N GLU A 58 9.08 3.51 8.82
CA GLU A 58 9.88 3.44 7.59
C GLU A 58 9.27 4.40 6.55
N PRO A 59 10.07 5.27 5.91
CA PRO A 59 9.56 6.12 4.86
C PRO A 59 8.95 5.23 3.77
N PRO A 60 7.88 5.67 3.08
CA PRO A 60 7.33 4.92 1.96
C PRO A 60 8.48 4.53 1.05
N PRO A 61 8.54 3.28 0.54
CA PRO A 61 9.57 2.90 -0.42
C PRO A 61 9.51 3.96 -1.50
N SER A 62 10.58 4.75 -1.60
CA SER A 62 10.64 5.90 -2.48
C SER A 62 10.35 5.32 -3.85
N THR A 63 9.13 5.49 -4.34
CA THR A 63 8.76 5.12 -5.69
C THR A 63 9.55 6.08 -6.56
N PRO A 64 10.62 5.66 -7.28
CA PRO A 64 11.08 6.50 -8.35
C PRO A 64 9.88 6.61 -9.30
N LEU A 65 9.44 7.85 -9.48
CA LEU A 65 8.46 8.26 -10.46
C LEU A 65 8.63 7.46 -11.76
N SER A 66 7.64 6.66 -12.10
CA SER A 66 7.33 6.34 -13.49
C SER A 66 5.96 7.00 -13.71
N SER A 67 5.84 8.30 -14.01
CA SER A 67 6.44 9.01 -15.15
C SER A 67 6.62 8.07 -16.33
N SER A 68 5.51 7.86 -17.03
CA SER A 68 5.58 7.55 -18.45
C SER A 68 6.42 8.62 -19.15
N SER A 69 7.37 8.13 -19.93
CA SER A 69 8.21 8.83 -20.93
C SER A 69 9.53 9.42 -20.43
N SER A 70 10.59 8.65 -20.69
CA SER A 70 11.99 9.09 -20.78
C SER A 70 12.61 9.64 -19.51
N GLN A 71 13.26 8.80 -18.71
CA GLN A 71 14.62 9.11 -18.23
C GLN A 71 15.32 7.88 -17.65
N ARG A 72 16.44 7.56 -18.33
CA ARG A 72 17.62 6.78 -17.93
C ARG A 72 17.58 6.08 -16.57
N LEU A 73 17.67 4.74 -16.63
CA LEU A 73 18.35 3.99 -15.58
C LEU A 73 19.79 4.49 -15.46
N VAL A 74 20.14 5.06 -14.32
CA VAL A 74 21.53 5.19 -13.86
C VAL A 74 21.72 4.12 -12.79
N LEU A 75 22.28 2.97 -13.18
CA LEU A 75 22.83 2.04 -12.21
C LEU A 75 24.07 2.71 -11.56
N PRO A 76 24.27 2.57 -10.24
CA PRO A 76 25.53 2.95 -9.63
C PRO A 76 26.64 2.04 -10.16
N ASN A 77 27.69 2.67 -10.71
CA ASN A 77 29.10 2.25 -10.77
C ASN A 77 29.38 0.83 -10.20
N GLU A 78 29.94 -0.15 -10.90
CA GLU A 78 30.86 -0.16 -12.04
C GLU A 78 30.62 -1.45 -12.85
N VAL A 79 31.06 -1.49 -14.12
CA VAL A 79 30.97 -2.64 -15.05
C VAL A 79 29.65 -2.73 -15.83
N CYS A 80 29.49 -1.86 -16.84
CA CYS A 80 29.02 -2.25 -18.18
C CYS A 80 29.08 -1.03 -19.12
N LYS A 81 30.30 -0.68 -19.54
CA LYS A 81 30.51 -0.08 -20.86
C LYS A 81 30.10 -1.11 -21.93
N VAL A 82 28.82 -1.22 -22.25
CA VAL A 82 28.34 -1.65 -23.57
C VAL A 82 27.15 -0.76 -23.91
N LEU A 83 27.52 0.44 -24.34
CA LEU A 83 26.76 1.21 -25.32
C LEU A 83 26.82 0.45 -26.65
N ILE A 84 25.73 0.52 -27.41
CA ILE A 84 25.52 0.34 -28.87
C ILE A 84 24.21 -0.45 -29.01
N VAL A 85 23.06 0.21 -29.04
CA VAL A 85 22.50 0.86 -30.24
C VAL A 85 22.54 -0.10 -31.43
N HIS A 86 21.49 -0.91 -31.58
CA HIS A 86 21.04 -1.23 -32.92
C HIS A 86 19.53 -1.09 -32.98
N ALA A 87 19.12 0.02 -33.59
CA ALA A 87 17.87 0.09 -34.31
C ALA A 87 17.98 -0.91 -35.47
N GLY A 88 17.04 -1.86 -35.50
CA GLY A 88 16.73 -2.73 -36.63
C GLY A 88 15.22 -2.85 -36.68
#